data_AF-A0A9E5YU68-F1
#
_entry.id   AF-A0A9E5YU68-F1
#
_cell.length_a   1.000
_cell.length_b   1.000
_cell.length_c   1.000
_cell.angle_alpha   90.00
_cell.angle_beta   90.00
_cell.angle_gamma   90.00
#
_symmetry.space_group_name_H-M   'P 1'
#
loop_
_entity.id
_entity.type
_entity.pdbx_description
1 polymer ?
#
loop_
_entity_poly.entity_id
_entity_poly.type
_entity_poly.pdbx_seq_one_letter_code
_entity_poly.pdbx_strand_id
1 'polypeptide(L)'
;MLFHNRRIGRQLVTKGSMALGEGYMDGSWSPDGCDLFDVLNLICINVDAAGPPRFQKLFQQLSFPVRRLQQYNPVHRSRRNVAHHYDLSGELYDLFLD
;
A
#
# COMPACT_ATOMS: atom_id res chain seq x y z
N MET A 1 -1.37 -6.51 -14.71
CA MET A 1 -0.41 -6.69 -13.59
C MET A 1 0.19 -8.07 -13.71
N LEU A 2 1.52 -8.16 -13.76
CA LEU A 2 2.29 -9.42 -13.67
C LEU A 2 2.72 -9.65 -12.22
N PHE A 3 2.53 -10.87 -11.71
CA PHE A 3 2.97 -11.25 -10.36
C PHE A 3 4.20 -12.14 -10.42
N HIS A 4 5.29 -11.69 -9.78
CA HIS A 4 6.57 -12.40 -9.76
C HIS A 4 6.70 -13.34 -8.57
N ASN A 5 5.84 -13.19 -7.56
CA ASN A 5 5.79 -14.09 -6.41
C ASN A 5 4.35 -14.52 -6.09
N ARG A 6 4.21 -15.67 -5.43
CA ARG A 6 2.89 -16.20 -5.02
C ARG A 6 2.29 -15.50 -3.80
N ARG A 7 3.11 -14.73 -3.06
CA ARG A 7 2.73 -14.10 -1.79
C ARG A 7 1.91 -12.83 -2.01
N ILE A 8 2.18 -12.10 -3.08
CA ILE A 8 1.59 -10.79 -3.37
C ILE A 8 0.07 -10.88 -3.49
N GLY A 9 -0.47 -11.90 -4.13
CA GLY A 9 -1.91 -12.11 -4.23
C GLY A 9 -2.60 -12.17 -2.86
N ARG A 10 -2.02 -12.92 -1.91
CA ARG A 10 -2.55 -12.98 -0.52
C ARG A 10 -2.39 -11.65 0.21
N GLN A 11 -1.26 -10.96 -0.01
CA GLN A 11 -0.98 -9.67 0.62
C GLN A 11 -1.91 -8.56 0.09
N LEU A 12 -2.25 -8.54 -1.19
CA LEU A 12 -3.20 -7.59 -1.77
C LEU A 12 -4.59 -7.71 -1.11
N VAL A 13 -5.06 -8.94 -0.86
CA VAL A 13 -6.35 -9.16 -0.17
C VAL A 13 -6.30 -8.73 1.30
N THR A 14 -5.19 -9.02 1.99
CA THR A 14 -5.11 -8.84 3.46
C THR A 14 -4.58 -7.48 3.91
N LYS A 15 -3.73 -6.83 3.10
CA LYS A 15 -3.10 -5.54 3.38
C LYS A 15 -3.55 -4.42 2.42
N GLY A 16 -4.29 -4.74 1.36
CA GLY A 16 -4.85 -3.76 0.44
C GLY A 16 -3.79 -2.89 -0.25
N SER A 17 -4.01 -1.56 -0.23
CA SER A 17 -3.17 -0.56 -0.90
C SER A 17 -1.71 -0.58 -0.44
N MET A 18 -1.42 -0.95 0.82
CA MET A 18 -0.05 -1.06 1.30
C MET A 18 0.73 -2.14 0.56
N ALA A 19 0.16 -3.33 0.38
CA ALA A 19 0.81 -4.39 -0.39
C ALA A 19 0.92 -4.06 -1.88
N LEU A 20 0.01 -3.25 -2.42
CA LEU A 20 0.11 -2.76 -3.79
C LEU A 20 1.35 -1.87 -3.96
N GLY A 21 1.55 -0.87 -3.08
CA GLY A 21 2.71 0.01 -3.14
C GLY A 21 4.02 -0.70 -2.82
N GLU A 22 4.09 -1.41 -1.68
CA GLU A 22 5.28 -2.18 -1.28
C GLU A 22 5.67 -3.19 -2.36
N GLY A 23 4.68 -3.91 -2.92
CA GLY A 23 4.91 -4.92 -3.94
C GLY A 23 5.39 -4.39 -5.28
N TYR A 24 5.12 -3.12 -5.58
CA TYR A 24 5.68 -2.46 -6.77
C TYR A 24 7.12 -2.05 -6.51
N MET A 25 7.37 -1.42 -5.35
CA MET A 25 8.71 -0.96 -4.94
C MET A 25 9.70 -2.12 -4.79
N ASP A 26 9.26 -3.28 -4.31
CA ASP A 26 10.09 -4.47 -4.11
C ASP A 26 10.14 -5.42 -5.32
N GLY A 27 9.42 -5.09 -6.40
CA GLY A 27 9.36 -5.89 -7.63
C GLY A 27 8.52 -7.16 -7.54
N SER A 28 7.76 -7.38 -6.46
CA SER A 28 6.83 -8.53 -6.34
C SER A 28 5.75 -8.55 -7.43
N TRP A 29 5.41 -7.39 -8.01
CA TRP A 29 4.57 -7.28 -9.18
C TRP A 29 5.01 -6.10 -10.08
N SER A 30 4.60 -6.13 -11.35
CA SER A 30 4.78 -5.01 -12.29
C SER A 30 3.55 -4.77 -13.17
N PRO A 31 3.42 -3.58 -13.77
CA PRO A 31 2.52 -3.37 -14.90
C PRO A 31 2.79 -4.37 -16.03
N ASP A 32 1.74 -4.70 -16.80
CA ASP A 32 1.81 -5.67 -17.90
C ASP A 32 1.41 -4.98 -19.19
N GLY A 33 2.37 -4.66 -20.05
CA GLY A 33 2.10 -3.93 -21.30
C GLY A 33 1.49 -2.53 -21.12
N CYS A 34 1.58 -1.95 -19.93
CA CYS A 34 1.09 -0.61 -19.58
C CYS A 34 2.02 0.07 -18.57
N ASP A 35 1.73 1.32 -18.22
CA ASP A 35 2.48 2.02 -17.17
C ASP A 35 1.84 1.86 -15.77
N LEU A 36 2.53 2.35 -14.73
CA LEU A 36 2.01 2.32 -13.37
C LEU A 36 0.75 3.17 -13.22
N PHE A 37 0.68 4.30 -13.92
CA PHE A 37 -0.41 5.25 -13.82
C PHE A 37 -1.72 4.64 -14.34
N ASP A 38 -1.70 3.94 -15.47
CA ASP A 38 -2.81 3.21 -16.05
C ASP A 38 -3.41 2.21 -15.05
N VAL A 39 -2.53 1.47 -14.37
CA VAL A 39 -2.94 0.50 -13.36
C VAL A 39 -3.63 1.19 -12.17
N LEU A 40 -3.06 2.28 -11.66
CA LEU A 40 -3.63 3.03 -10.55
C LEU A 40 -4.95 3.70 -10.94
N ASN A 41 -5.02 4.30 -12.13
CA ASN A 41 -6.21 4.92 -12.67
C ASN A 41 -7.37 3.91 -12.79
N LEU A 42 -7.10 2.72 -13.34
CA LEU A 42 -8.10 1.67 -13.44
C LEU A 42 -8.61 1.24 -12.06
N ILE A 43 -7.72 1.13 -11.06
CA ILE A 43 -8.14 0.81 -9.68
C ILE A 43 -9.05 1.91 -9.12
N CYS A 44 -8.67 3.18 -9.25
CA CYS A 44 -9.45 4.31 -8.76
C CYS A 44 -10.85 4.34 -9.37
N ILE A 45 -10.96 4.22 -10.70
CA ILE A 45 -12.25 4.19 -11.42
C ILE A 45 -13.15 3.07 -10.88
N ASN A 46 -12.60 1.88 -10.65
CA ASN A 46 -13.37 0.75 -10.13
C ASN A 46 -13.80 0.94 -8.67
N VAL A 47 -12.93 1.52 -7.83
CA VAL A 47 -13.26 1.84 -6.43
C VAL A 47 -14.37 2.88 -6.36
N ASP A 48 -14.32 3.90 -7.21
CA ASP A 48 -15.35 4.95 -7.27
C ASP A 48 -16.69 4.41 -7.79
N ALA A 49 -16.66 3.53 -8.80
CA ALA A 49 -17.87 2.98 -9.41
C ALA A 49 -18.56 1.90 -8.55
N ALA A 50 -17.80 0.98 -7.95
CA ALA A 50 -18.34 -0.19 -7.24
C ALA A 50 -18.35 -0.03 -5.71
N GLY A 51 -17.64 0.98 -5.18
CA GLY A 51 -17.31 1.05 -3.77
C GLY A 51 -16.34 -0.06 -3.34
N PRO A 52 -15.83 -0.03 -2.09
CA PRO A 52 -14.95 -1.08 -1.60
C PRO A 52 -15.67 -2.44 -1.61
N PRO A 53 -15.00 -3.53 -2.05
CA PRO A 53 -15.58 -4.86 -2.12
C PRO A 53 -16.24 -5.30 -0.80
N ARG A 54 -17.33 -6.05 -0.89
CA ARG A 54 -18.07 -6.54 0.30
C ARG A 54 -17.19 -7.35 1.26
N PHE A 55 -16.25 -8.13 0.73
CA PHE A 55 -15.28 -8.87 1.54
C PHE A 55 -14.32 -7.95 2.30
N GLN A 56 -13.97 -6.79 1.74
CA GLN A 56 -13.10 -5.80 2.39
C GLN A 56 -13.84 -5.14 3.55
N LYS A 57 -15.15 -4.86 3.42
CA LYS A 57 -15.99 -4.42 4.54
C LYS A 57 -16.04 -5.47 5.65
N LEU A 58 -16.20 -6.75 5.32
CA LEU A 58 -16.19 -7.85 6.29
C LEU A 58 -14.83 -7.98 6.98
N PHE A 59 -13.72 -7.89 6.24
CA PHE A 59 -12.38 -7.92 6.80
C PHE A 59 -12.11 -6.74 7.74
N GLN A 60 -12.56 -5.54 7.36
CA GLN A 60 -12.48 -4.37 8.23
C GLN A 60 -13.26 -4.61 9.53
N GLN A 61 -14.49 -5.11 9.46
CA GLN A 61 -15.30 -5.45 10.63
C GLN A 61 -14.61 -6.48 11.56
N LEU A 62 -14.01 -7.52 10.98
CA LEU A 62 -13.26 -8.52 11.75
C LEU A 62 -11.94 -7.99 12.34
N SER A 63 -11.36 -6.96 11.72
CA SER A 63 -10.12 -6.33 12.21
C SER A 63 -10.32 -5.34 13.36
N PHE A 64 -11.54 -4.82 13.57
CA PHE A 64 -11.87 -3.88 14.65
C PHE A 64 -11.41 -4.31 16.05
N PRO A 65 -11.67 -5.54 16.53
CA PRO A 65 -11.23 -5.98 17.86
C PRO A 65 -9.70 -6.01 18.00
N VAL A 66 -8.98 -6.30 16.92
CA VAL A 66 -7.51 -6.37 16.91
C VAL A 66 -6.88 -4.99 16.68
N ARG A 67 -7.66 -4.01 16.18
CA ARG A 67 -7.22 -2.65 15.88
C ARG A 67 -6.60 -1.95 17.09
N ARG A 68 -7.14 -2.17 18.30
CA ARG A 68 -6.60 -1.60 19.55
C ARG A 68 -5.21 -2.15 19.89
N LEU A 69 -4.96 -3.42 19.56
CA LEU A 69 -3.64 -4.05 19.72
C LEU A 69 -2.66 -3.62 18.61
N GLN A 70 -3.14 -3.42 17.39
CA GLN A 70 -2.33 -2.90 16.27
C GLN A 70 -1.91 -1.44 16.50
N GLN A 71 -2.80 -0.62 17.05
CA GLN A 71 -2.54 0.79 17.36
C GLN A 71 -1.69 0.98 18.63
N TYR A 72 -1.47 -0.07 19.42
CA TYR A 72 -0.57 0.00 20.57
C TYR A 72 0.87 0.22 20.09
N ASN A 73 1.34 1.46 20.23
CA ASN A 73 2.65 1.90 19.76
C ASN A 73 3.50 2.45 20.92
N PRO A 74 4.09 1.57 21.76
CA PRO A 74 4.95 2.01 22.86
C PRO A 74 6.20 2.71 22.31
N VAL A 75 6.73 3.69 23.06
CA VAL A 75 7.81 4.61 22.63
C VAL A 75 9.00 3.89 22.00
N HIS A 76 9.41 2.74 22.53
CA HIS A 76 10.50 1.94 21.97
C HIS A 76 10.17 1.40 20.56
N ARG A 77 8.93 0.96 20.31
CA ARG A 77 8.49 0.47 19.01
C ARG A 77 8.35 1.63 18.02
N SER A 78 7.85 2.78 18.48
CA SER A 78 7.77 4.01 17.68
C SER A 78 9.14 4.45 17.18
N ARG A 79 10.17 4.48 18.05
CA ARG A 79 11.54 4.87 17.67
C ARG A 79 12.11 3.98 16.57
N ARG A 80 11.88 2.66 16.65
CA ARG A 80 12.31 1.71 15.61
C ARG A 80 11.62 1.94 14.27
N ASN A 81 10.36 2.36 14.28
CA ASN A 81 9.61 2.64 13.05
C ASN A 81 10.00 3.99 12.42
N VAL A 82 10.33 4.99 13.24
CA VAL A 82 10.72 6.34 12.77
C VAL A 82 12.12 6.37 12.15
N ALA A 83 13.01 5.44 12.53
CA ALA A 83 14.37 5.36 12.00
C ALA A 83 14.47 5.14 10.47
N HIS A 84 13.35 4.87 9.79
CA HIS A 84 13.26 4.69 8.35
C HIS A 84 12.63 5.89 7.62
N HIS A 85 12.42 7.03 8.27
CA HIS A 85 12.06 8.26 7.55
C HIS A 85 13.25 8.69 6.71
N TYR A 86 13.09 8.70 5.38
CA TYR A 86 14.05 9.33 4.49
C TYR A 86 14.07 10.83 4.78
N ASP A 87 15.27 11.39 4.97
CA ASP A 87 15.45 12.84 4.96
C ASP A 87 15.29 13.32 3.51
N LEU A 88 14.08 13.73 3.17
CA LEU A 88 13.79 14.41 1.90
C LEU A 88 14.31 15.85 2.03
N SER A 89 15.49 16.11 1.45
CA SER A 89 16.10 17.45 1.46
C SER A 89 15.40 18.39 0.47
N GLY A 90 15.54 19.70 0.68
CA GLY A 90 15.08 20.71 -0.30
C GLY A 90 15.68 20.50 -1.69
N GLU A 91 16.95 20.06 -1.75
CA GLU A 91 17.65 19.75 -3.01
C GLU A 91 16.92 18.72 -3.87
N LEU A 92 16.23 17.74 -3.25
CA LEU A 92 15.45 16.77 -3.99
C LEU A 92 14.27 17.43 -4.71
N TYR A 93 13.61 18.39 -4.07
CA TYR A 93 12.46 19.10 -4.63
C TYR A 93 12.87 20.01 -5.79
N ASP A 94 14.04 20.66 -5.68
CA ASP A 94 14.59 21.51 -6.75
C ASP A 94 14.86 20.75 -8.06
N LEU A 95 14.94 19.41 -8.03
CA LEU A 95 15.16 18.59 -9.22
C LEU A 95 13.92 18.42 -10.10
N PHE A 96 12.71 18.64 -9.58
CA PHE A 96 11.47 18.35 -10.31
C PHE A 96 10.35 19.37 -10.12
N LEU A 97 10.55 20.39 -9.29
CA LEU A 97 9.66 21.54 -9.19
C LEU A 97 10.23 22.69 -10.04
N ASP A 98 9.38 23.30 -10.88
CA ASP A 98 9.69 24.53 -11.65
C ASP A 98 9.65 25.80 -10.76
#